data_AF-A0A962NMP7-F1
#
_entry.id   AF-A0A962NMP7-F1
#
_cell.length_a   1.000
_cell.length_b   1.000
_cell.length_c   1.000
_cell.angle_alpha   90.00
_cell.angle_beta   90.00
_cell.angle_gamma   90.00
#
_symmetry.space_group_name_H-M   'P 1'
#
loop_
_entity.id
_entity.type
_entity.pdbx_description
1 polymer ?
#
loop_
_entity_poly.entity_id
_entity_poly.type
_entity_poly.pdbx_seq_one_letter_code
_entity_poly.pdbx_strand_id
1 'polypeptide(L)'
;MKLDFLLQFYWPSRKRHPGKDAARRGNRRLSGEAQEELNESRDRKLPVWIVVLGIVWLLAFSVEALGDKSRMADQRNVIFDRLGTGQGLSQAAVSAITQDKQGFIWVGTQEGLNRYDGYEFQTFYHMDDDPNSLSHDSIWDLMVDSDGSLWIGTDSGLNRYDADSGRFEFYSLDTGLEVGGRHVAVHTMFQDSSQRMWIGTSTGLVQLTGDGEFISYTHQPGNPETIGRGSVRAIFEDSQGRLWIGTELGGLNLFDPSSGSFIRYESVAADPDTISDNYIRNIIEDRSGNLWLATFNGGVSIFNPATGEAERLRHTASLRVRALLMDQQGSIWVGTDGGLNLWNPATRDFERYTVDPTDIHSISDNTVFEIFQDQGGVIWVGTFNGISKWNARTETFPHFKQSARSGQNLTSNSITSFAETREGDVWIGSFEGLNRWNATLGTFVDTSGLNVLLSDDLVMSLAIHDDLLWVGTMAGGINLVEGNEVIGVIRHDPADPSSISSDAVSKIFVDSKNQVWLTTYGGGVNLYLGDGKFRRFPDPANPLGRFRDL
;
A
#
# COMPACT_ATOMS: atom_id res chain seq x y z
N MET A 1 12.36 31.65 11.94
CA MET A 1 12.82 32.38 10.73
C MET A 1 11.57 32.95 10.10
N LYS A 2 11.41 34.29 10.17
CA LYS A 2 10.13 34.98 9.95
C LYS A 2 9.84 35.20 8.46
N LEU A 3 8.56 35.05 8.18
CA LEU A 3 7.82 35.37 6.97
C LEU A 3 7.90 36.89 6.69
N ASP A 4 8.90 37.35 5.94
CA ASP A 4 9.01 38.74 5.48
C ASP A 4 9.87 38.80 4.21
N PHE A 5 9.34 38.33 3.07
CA PHE A 5 9.88 38.67 1.75
C PHE A 5 8.83 38.32 0.69
N LEU A 6 8.01 39.29 0.26
CA LEU A 6 7.46 39.44 -1.11
C LEU A 6 6.39 40.56 -1.22
N LEU A 7 6.71 41.78 -0.78
CA LEU A 7 5.95 42.98 -1.21
C LEU A 7 6.90 44.17 -1.41
N GLN A 8 7.53 44.25 -2.58
CA GLN A 8 8.11 45.49 -3.11
C GLN A 8 7.98 45.53 -4.64
N PHE A 9 6.91 46.15 -5.14
CA PHE A 9 6.93 46.91 -6.38
C PHE A 9 5.84 47.97 -6.28
N TYR A 10 6.20 49.21 -5.98
CA TYR A 10 5.64 50.45 -6.54
C TYR A 10 6.41 51.65 -5.95
N TRP A 11 7.27 52.25 -6.78
CA TRP A 11 7.96 53.54 -6.61
C TRP A 11 6.93 54.70 -6.88
N PRO A 12 7.11 56.01 -6.55
CA PRO A 12 8.40 56.69 -6.41
C PRO A 12 8.58 57.79 -5.35
N SER A 13 9.81 57.85 -4.84
CA SER A 13 10.65 59.03 -4.52
C SER A 13 10.08 60.24 -3.76
N ARG A 14 10.73 60.61 -2.63
CA ARG A 14 11.59 61.81 -2.54
C ARG A 14 12.36 61.88 -1.21
N LYS A 15 13.53 62.53 -1.30
CA LYS A 15 14.64 62.57 -0.33
C LYS A 15 14.42 63.49 0.89
N ARG A 16 15.27 63.25 1.91
CA ARG A 16 15.93 64.14 2.90
C ARG A 16 15.37 64.22 4.34
N HIS A 17 16.24 63.84 5.29
CA HIS A 17 16.31 64.25 6.71
C HIS A 17 16.78 65.73 6.86
N PRO A 18 16.94 66.29 8.09
CA PRO A 18 16.04 66.35 9.25
C PRO A 18 15.93 67.80 9.82
N GLY A 19 15.02 68.11 10.75
CA GLY A 19 15.03 69.42 11.41
C GLY A 19 13.98 69.68 12.51
N LYS A 20 14.46 69.68 13.76
CA LYS A 20 14.17 70.53 14.94
C LYS A 20 12.80 71.21 15.18
N ASP A 21 12.39 71.06 16.45
CA ASP A 21 11.88 72.05 17.43
C ASP A 21 10.56 72.82 17.22
N ALA A 22 9.65 72.53 18.15
CA ALA A 22 8.99 73.46 19.08
C ALA A 22 8.04 74.56 18.58
N ALA A 23 6.77 74.33 18.94
CA ALA A 23 5.94 75.20 19.78
C ALA A 23 5.17 76.41 19.17
N ARG A 24 3.87 76.37 19.49
CA ARG A 24 2.95 77.45 19.91
C ARG A 24 2.15 78.25 18.86
N ARG A 25 0.84 77.94 18.91
CA ARG A 25 -0.33 78.79 19.25
C ARG A 25 -0.79 79.89 18.27
N GLY A 26 -2.12 79.85 18.03
CA GLY A 26 -3.00 81.02 17.82
C GLY A 26 -3.49 81.14 16.37
N ASN A 27 -4.58 80.50 15.93
CA ASN A 27 -6.00 80.65 16.27
C ASN A 27 -6.69 81.88 15.62
N ARG A 28 -7.74 81.57 14.83
CA ARG A 28 -8.79 82.42 14.19
C ARG A 28 -8.40 83.18 12.91
N ARG A 29 -9.20 83.21 11.82
CA ARG A 29 -10.58 82.74 11.54
C ARG A 29 -10.81 82.71 10.00
N LEU A 30 -11.52 81.66 9.56
CA LEU A 30 -12.57 81.56 8.51
C LEU A 30 -12.31 81.94 7.04
N SER A 31 -12.45 80.95 6.15
CA SER A 31 -13.39 81.00 5.01
C SER A 31 -13.68 79.60 4.44
N GLY A 32 -14.99 79.33 4.30
CA GLY A 32 -15.70 78.30 3.51
C GLY A 32 -14.97 77.06 2.99
N GLU A 33 -15.32 75.90 3.58
CA GLU A 33 -15.46 74.56 2.94
C GLU A 33 -15.66 73.49 4.03
N ALA A 34 -16.70 73.64 4.86
CA ALA A 34 -16.99 72.71 5.95
C ALA A 34 -18.50 72.51 6.14
N GLN A 35 -19.20 72.27 5.02
CA GLN A 35 -20.63 71.96 5.06
C GLN A 35 -21.03 70.83 4.11
N GLU A 36 -20.08 69.98 3.71
CA GLU A 36 -20.33 68.85 2.78
C GLU A 36 -19.58 67.55 3.12
N GLU A 37 -18.96 67.43 4.32
CA GLU A 37 -18.25 66.21 4.75
C GLU A 37 -18.87 65.54 6.00
N LEU A 38 -20.17 65.72 6.22
CA LEU A 38 -20.87 65.15 7.38
C LEU A 38 -21.97 64.12 7.05
N ASN A 39 -22.02 63.58 5.82
CA ASN A 39 -23.06 62.63 5.41
C ASN A 39 -22.60 61.29 4.79
N GLU A 40 -21.32 60.91 4.87
CA GLU A 40 -20.88 59.58 4.39
C GLU A 40 -20.10 58.78 5.44
N SER A 41 -20.68 58.59 6.64
CA SER A 41 -20.13 57.68 7.66
C SER A 41 -21.11 56.61 8.16
N ARG A 42 -21.98 56.10 7.28
CA ARG A 42 -22.83 54.94 7.57
C ARG A 42 -23.16 54.16 6.29
N ASP A 43 -22.19 53.35 5.85
CA ASP A 43 -22.40 52.06 5.15
C ASP A 43 -21.07 51.58 4.54
N ARG A 44 -20.17 51.04 5.37
CA ARG A 44 -19.10 50.18 4.86
C ARG A 44 -19.62 48.75 4.79
N LYS A 45 -20.37 48.44 3.74
CA LYS A 45 -20.59 47.05 3.33
C LYS A 45 -19.24 46.50 2.88
N LEU A 46 -18.78 45.41 3.49
CA LEU A 46 -17.61 44.68 2.98
C LEU A 46 -17.86 44.39 1.49
N PRO A 47 -16.92 44.70 0.58
CA PRO A 47 -17.14 44.42 -0.83
C PRO A 47 -17.39 42.93 -1.01
N VAL A 48 -18.49 42.59 -1.69
CA VAL A 48 -19.00 41.21 -1.90
C VAL A 48 -17.89 40.27 -2.38
N TRP A 49 -16.91 40.77 -3.14
CA TRP A 49 -15.74 40.03 -3.60
C TRP A 49 -14.83 39.51 -2.48
N ILE A 50 -14.71 40.20 -1.34
CA ILE A 50 -13.91 39.72 -0.19
C ILE A 50 -14.63 38.55 0.51
N VAL A 51 -15.96 38.61 0.59
CA VAL A 51 -16.77 37.51 1.14
C VAL A 51 -16.73 36.30 0.20
N VAL A 52 -16.82 36.54 -1.12
CA VAL A 52 -16.68 35.47 -2.13
C VAL A 52 -15.30 34.85 -2.11
N LEU A 53 -14.22 35.64 -2.00
CA LEU A 53 -12.86 35.11 -1.86
C LEU A 53 -12.68 34.32 -0.57
N GLY A 54 -13.26 34.76 0.55
CA GLY A 54 -13.26 34.02 1.81
C GLY A 54 -14.02 32.70 1.74
N ILE A 55 -15.16 32.66 1.03
CA ILE A 55 -15.94 31.44 0.80
C ILE A 55 -15.21 30.49 -0.15
N VAL A 56 -14.56 30.99 -1.21
CA VAL A 56 -13.74 30.18 -2.12
C VAL A 56 -12.51 29.62 -1.40
N TRP A 57 -11.89 30.40 -0.51
CA TRP A 57 -10.79 29.91 0.35
C TRP A 57 -11.26 28.86 1.35
N LEU A 58 -12.41 29.07 2.01
CA LEU A 58 -13.02 28.08 2.91
C LEU A 58 -13.43 26.81 2.18
N LEU A 59 -13.97 26.93 0.95
CA LEU A 59 -14.32 25.80 0.10
C LEU A 59 -13.06 25.04 -0.35
N ALA A 60 -12.00 25.73 -0.76
CA ALA A 60 -10.72 25.13 -1.12
C ALA A 60 -10.07 24.39 0.06
N PHE A 61 -10.08 25.00 1.26
CA PHE A 61 -9.60 24.36 2.48
C PHE A 61 -10.44 23.14 2.86
N SER A 62 -11.76 23.20 2.66
CA SER A 62 -12.63 22.05 2.92
C SER A 62 -12.46 20.94 1.88
N VAL A 63 -12.08 21.25 0.63
CA VAL A 63 -11.75 20.24 -0.40
C VAL A 63 -10.39 19.59 -0.12
N GLU A 64 -9.38 20.34 0.34
CA GLU A 64 -8.11 19.76 0.82
C GLU A 64 -8.32 18.90 2.07
N ALA A 65 -9.14 19.34 3.04
CA ALA A 65 -9.46 18.57 4.24
C ALA A 65 -10.38 17.35 3.98
N LEU A 66 -11.18 17.38 2.91
CA LEU A 66 -11.94 16.21 2.43
C LEU A 66 -11.04 15.25 1.63
N GLY A 67 -10.04 15.75 0.92
CA GLY A 67 -9.04 14.97 0.19
C GLY A 67 -8.03 14.24 1.09
N ASP A 68 -7.78 14.74 2.30
CA ASP A 68 -6.95 14.05 3.31
C ASP A 68 -7.74 12.97 4.08
N LYS A 69 -9.07 13.14 4.26
CA LYS A 69 -9.90 12.13 4.94
C LYS A 69 -10.05 10.81 4.17
N SER A 70 -9.82 10.80 2.86
CA SER A 70 -9.81 9.58 2.04
C SER A 70 -8.44 8.90 1.96
N ARG A 71 -7.34 9.56 2.37
CA ARG A 71 -5.99 9.03 2.16
C ARG A 71 -5.67 7.76 2.96
N MET A 72 -6.32 7.54 4.10
CA MET A 72 -6.16 6.29 4.87
C MET A 72 -7.28 5.29 4.66
N ALA A 73 -8.47 5.72 4.23
CA ALA A 73 -9.54 4.79 3.86
C ALA A 73 -9.23 4.04 2.55
N ASP A 74 -8.44 4.65 1.66
CA ASP A 74 -8.01 4.06 0.37
C ASP A 74 -6.65 3.33 0.42
N GLN A 75 -5.85 3.49 1.48
CA GLN A 75 -4.65 2.67 1.63
C GLN A 75 -5.06 1.26 2.02
N ARG A 76 -5.11 0.36 1.03
CA ARG A 76 -5.24 -1.07 1.27
C ARG A 76 -4.14 -1.46 2.25
N ASN A 77 -4.53 -1.87 3.46
CA ASN A 77 -3.58 -2.37 4.45
C ASN A 77 -3.12 -3.78 4.02
N VAL A 78 -2.18 -3.82 3.08
CA VAL A 78 -1.64 -5.05 2.51
C VAL A 78 -0.65 -5.66 3.49
N ILE A 79 -1.01 -6.81 4.04
CA ILE A 79 -0.17 -7.60 4.96
C ILE A 79 0.25 -8.86 4.23
N PHE A 80 1.56 -9.04 4.04
CA PHE A 80 2.10 -10.21 3.35
C PHE A 80 2.49 -11.31 4.34
N ASP A 81 2.09 -12.54 4.02
CA ASP A 81 2.73 -13.75 4.55
C ASP A 81 3.89 -14.12 3.63
N ARG A 82 5.03 -14.54 4.20
CA ARG A 82 6.22 -14.90 3.44
C ARG A 82 6.46 -16.39 3.44
N LEU A 83 6.81 -16.93 2.28
CA LEU A 83 7.26 -18.31 2.10
C LEU A 83 8.63 -18.29 1.41
N GLY A 84 9.58 -19.07 1.91
CA GLY A 84 10.90 -19.18 1.31
C GLY A 84 11.54 -20.53 1.57
N THR A 85 12.86 -20.60 1.43
CA THR A 85 13.62 -21.86 1.59
C THR A 85 13.50 -22.45 2.98
N GLY A 86 13.29 -21.63 4.02
CA GLY A 86 13.01 -22.08 5.38
C GLY A 86 11.68 -22.84 5.54
N GLN A 87 10.76 -22.72 4.56
CA GLN A 87 9.50 -23.45 4.50
C GLN A 87 9.53 -24.63 3.51
N GLY A 88 10.64 -24.87 2.82
CA GLY A 88 10.80 -25.98 1.88
C GLY A 88 10.82 -25.61 0.40
N LEU A 89 10.76 -24.31 0.06
CA LEU A 89 10.96 -23.84 -1.32
C LEU A 89 12.38 -24.21 -1.79
N SER A 90 12.51 -24.76 -3.01
CA SER A 90 13.80 -25.23 -3.55
C SER A 90 14.85 -24.12 -3.63
N GLN A 91 14.46 -22.94 -4.11
CA GLN A 91 15.34 -21.80 -4.32
C GLN A 91 14.56 -20.48 -4.17
N ALA A 92 15.24 -19.43 -3.72
CA ALA A 92 14.58 -18.19 -3.30
C ALA A 92 14.07 -17.31 -4.46
N ALA A 93 14.76 -17.27 -5.59
CA ALA A 93 14.35 -16.51 -6.76
C ALA A 93 13.23 -17.23 -7.51
N VAL A 94 12.02 -16.75 -7.30
CA VAL A 94 10.79 -17.28 -7.90
C VAL A 94 10.56 -16.63 -9.25
N SER A 95 10.48 -17.44 -10.30
CA SER A 95 10.36 -16.97 -11.69
C SER A 95 8.93 -17.04 -12.23
N ALA A 96 8.13 -18.00 -11.77
CA ALA A 96 6.78 -18.24 -12.26
C ALA A 96 5.90 -18.85 -11.15
N ILE A 97 4.61 -18.54 -11.17
CA ILE A 97 3.62 -19.09 -10.24
C ILE A 97 2.33 -19.38 -11.01
N THR A 98 1.74 -20.55 -10.78
CA THR A 98 0.42 -20.90 -11.31
C THR A 98 -0.37 -21.76 -10.34
N GLN A 99 -1.65 -22.03 -10.65
CA GLN A 99 -2.51 -22.90 -9.87
C GLN A 99 -3.10 -23.99 -10.77
N ASP A 100 -3.02 -25.25 -10.33
CA ASP A 100 -3.66 -26.35 -11.04
C ASP A 100 -5.15 -26.51 -10.70
N LYS A 101 -5.85 -27.36 -11.45
CA LYS A 101 -7.29 -27.62 -11.25
C LYS A 101 -7.63 -28.29 -9.91
N GLN A 102 -6.66 -28.90 -9.23
CA GLN A 102 -6.84 -29.51 -7.92
C GLN A 102 -6.65 -28.47 -6.79
N GLY A 103 -6.11 -27.29 -7.12
CA GLY A 103 -5.91 -26.17 -6.23
C GLY A 103 -4.47 -26.04 -5.72
N PHE A 104 -3.55 -26.92 -6.12
CA PHE A 104 -2.14 -26.79 -5.75
C PHE A 104 -1.52 -25.57 -6.43
N ILE A 105 -0.67 -24.88 -5.68
CA ILE A 105 0.15 -23.79 -6.22
C ILE A 105 1.45 -24.37 -6.73
N TRP A 106 1.77 -24.10 -7.98
CA TRP A 106 3.02 -24.49 -8.60
C TRP A 106 3.93 -23.29 -8.72
N VAL A 107 5.20 -23.46 -8.34
CA VAL A 107 6.18 -22.39 -8.25
C VAL A 107 7.45 -22.81 -8.98
N GLY A 108 7.76 -22.08 -10.05
CA GLY A 108 9.02 -22.17 -10.77
C GLY A 108 10.08 -21.33 -10.10
N THR A 109 11.30 -21.85 -10.02
CA THR A 109 12.46 -21.12 -9.47
C THR A 109 13.65 -21.20 -10.43
N GLN A 110 14.74 -20.52 -10.09
CA GLN A 110 16.00 -20.70 -10.81
C GLN A 110 16.61 -22.10 -10.62
N GLU A 111 16.16 -22.87 -9.63
CA GLU A 111 16.66 -24.21 -9.34
C GLU A 111 15.53 -25.09 -8.79
N GLY A 112 14.77 -25.68 -9.71
CA GLY A 112 13.73 -26.66 -9.44
C GLY A 112 12.31 -26.11 -9.54
N LEU A 113 11.38 -27.04 -9.69
CA LEU A 113 9.94 -26.83 -9.66
C LEU A 113 9.39 -27.22 -8.28
N ASN A 114 8.41 -26.48 -7.79
CA ASN A 114 7.81 -26.73 -6.49
C ASN A 114 6.29 -26.84 -6.63
N ARG A 115 5.70 -27.78 -5.90
CA ARG A 115 4.25 -27.88 -5.68
C ARG A 115 3.94 -27.60 -4.22
N TYR A 116 3.00 -26.71 -3.96
CA TYR A 116 2.58 -26.30 -2.63
C TYR A 116 1.11 -26.65 -2.40
N ASP A 117 0.84 -27.37 -1.30
CA ASP A 117 -0.50 -27.84 -0.93
C ASP A 117 -1.22 -26.94 0.09
N GLY A 118 -0.61 -25.81 0.46
CA GLY A 118 -1.08 -24.94 1.54
C GLY A 118 -0.35 -25.13 2.86
N TYR A 119 0.45 -26.20 2.99
CA TYR A 119 1.21 -26.54 4.19
C TYR A 119 2.69 -26.78 3.87
N GLU A 120 2.99 -27.64 2.89
CA GLU A 120 4.34 -28.09 2.57
C GLU A 120 4.66 -27.95 1.08
N PHE A 121 5.95 -27.84 0.78
CA PHE A 121 6.47 -27.88 -0.58
C PHE A 121 6.98 -29.28 -0.93
N GLN A 122 6.57 -29.77 -2.10
CA GLN A 122 7.22 -30.87 -2.79
C GLN A 122 8.07 -30.32 -3.93
N THR A 123 9.33 -30.71 -4.00
CA THR A 123 10.29 -30.22 -5.00
C THR A 123 10.59 -31.27 -6.07
N PHE A 124 10.83 -30.80 -7.29
CA PHE A 124 11.18 -31.60 -8.46
C PHE A 124 12.39 -30.99 -9.15
N TYR A 125 13.31 -31.86 -9.59
CA TYR A 125 14.60 -31.50 -10.19
C TYR A 125 14.84 -32.29 -11.47
N HIS A 126 15.77 -31.79 -12.27
CA HIS A 126 16.40 -32.52 -13.36
C HIS A 126 17.31 -33.63 -12.82
N MET A 127 17.26 -34.80 -13.46
CA MET A 127 18.11 -35.94 -13.15
C MET A 127 18.69 -36.51 -14.46
N ASP A 128 20.01 -36.52 -14.58
CA ASP A 128 20.72 -37.02 -15.78
C ASP A 128 20.38 -38.48 -16.12
N ASP A 129 20.00 -39.27 -15.13
CA ASP A 129 19.71 -40.70 -15.23
C ASP A 129 18.21 -41.05 -15.29
N ASP A 130 17.31 -40.07 -15.14
CA ASP A 130 15.86 -40.25 -15.31
C ASP A 130 15.32 -39.38 -16.43
N PRO A 131 15.02 -39.95 -17.62
CA PRO A 131 14.42 -39.21 -18.72
C PRO A 131 12.99 -38.73 -18.45
N ASN A 132 12.37 -39.16 -17.33
CA ASN A 132 11.06 -38.70 -16.88
C ASN A 132 11.14 -37.64 -15.76
N SER A 133 12.33 -37.10 -15.51
CA SER A 133 12.55 -35.92 -14.67
C SER A 133 12.41 -34.64 -15.50
N LEU A 134 12.50 -33.47 -14.86
CA LEU A 134 12.50 -32.19 -15.57
C LEU A 134 13.66 -32.13 -16.58
N SER A 135 13.47 -31.46 -17.72
CA SER A 135 14.55 -31.27 -18.69
C SER A 135 15.65 -30.30 -18.25
N HIS A 136 15.35 -29.40 -17.30
CA HIS A 136 16.30 -28.48 -16.67
C HIS A 136 15.70 -27.88 -15.38
N ASP A 137 16.55 -27.48 -14.43
CA ASP A 137 16.12 -26.92 -13.14
C ASP A 137 15.68 -25.45 -13.21
N SER A 138 16.30 -24.64 -14.09
CA SER A 138 15.84 -23.28 -14.36
C SER A 138 14.45 -23.29 -15.00
N ILE A 139 13.43 -22.89 -14.24
CA ILE A 139 12.06 -22.73 -14.73
C ILE A 139 11.82 -21.28 -15.13
N TRP A 140 11.24 -21.04 -16.30
CA TRP A 140 10.91 -19.70 -16.78
C TRP A 140 9.43 -19.37 -16.71
N ASP A 141 8.58 -20.34 -17.01
CA ASP A 141 7.14 -20.14 -17.06
C ASP A 141 6.38 -21.43 -16.73
N LEU A 142 5.16 -21.28 -16.23
CA LEU A 142 4.25 -22.34 -15.85
C LEU A 142 2.85 -22.02 -16.36
N MET A 143 2.26 -22.98 -17.08
CA MET A 143 0.91 -22.82 -17.61
C MET A 143 0.09 -24.08 -17.35
N VAL A 144 -1.15 -23.91 -16.94
CA VAL A 144 -2.13 -25.00 -16.87
C VAL A 144 -3.07 -24.82 -18.06
N ASP A 145 -3.14 -25.84 -18.91
CA ASP A 145 -4.03 -25.80 -20.07
C ASP A 145 -5.50 -26.05 -19.68
N SER A 146 -6.39 -25.86 -20.64
CA SER A 146 -7.83 -26.08 -20.50
C SER A 146 -8.22 -27.53 -20.16
N ASP A 147 -7.37 -28.51 -20.47
CA ASP A 147 -7.56 -29.92 -20.11
C ASP A 147 -7.09 -30.19 -18.67
N GLY A 148 -6.23 -29.33 -18.12
CA GLY A 148 -5.70 -29.38 -16.77
C GLY A 148 -4.28 -29.92 -16.68
N SER A 149 -3.60 -30.09 -17.82
CA SER A 149 -2.20 -30.47 -17.84
C SER A 149 -1.34 -29.28 -17.44
N LEU A 150 -0.35 -29.53 -16.58
CA LEU A 150 0.66 -28.55 -16.24
C LEU A 150 1.82 -28.63 -17.24
N TRP A 151 2.11 -27.50 -17.86
CA TRP A 151 3.20 -27.28 -18.79
C TRP A 151 4.28 -26.42 -18.15
N ILE A 152 5.54 -26.78 -18.37
CA ILE A 152 6.70 -26.19 -17.72
C ILE A 152 7.73 -25.80 -18.78
N GLY A 153 7.99 -24.51 -18.89
CA GLY A 153 9.04 -23.96 -19.76
C GLY A 153 10.35 -23.85 -19.01
N THR A 154 11.42 -24.45 -19.56
CA THR A 154 12.75 -24.47 -18.95
C THR A 154 13.83 -23.96 -19.91
N ASP A 155 15.06 -23.81 -19.41
CA ASP A 155 16.24 -23.52 -20.26
C ASP A 155 16.50 -24.58 -21.34
N SER A 156 16.00 -25.81 -21.16
CA SER A 156 16.21 -26.93 -22.09
C SER A 156 14.94 -27.41 -22.77
N GLY A 157 13.88 -26.60 -22.83
CA GLY A 157 12.68 -26.91 -23.62
C GLY A 157 11.40 -26.98 -22.78
N LEU A 158 10.44 -27.75 -23.28
CA LEU A 158 9.09 -27.85 -22.74
C LEU A 158 8.89 -29.20 -22.03
N ASN A 159 8.28 -29.18 -20.85
CA ASN A 159 7.88 -30.39 -20.14
C ASN A 159 6.37 -30.37 -19.88
N ARG A 160 5.75 -31.55 -19.85
CA ARG A 160 4.38 -31.74 -19.34
C ARG A 160 4.41 -32.62 -18.10
N TYR A 161 3.76 -32.22 -17.03
CA TYR A 161 3.63 -33.01 -15.82
C TYR A 161 2.42 -33.95 -15.91
N ASP A 162 2.66 -35.23 -15.70
CA ASP A 162 1.63 -36.26 -15.58
C ASP A 162 1.31 -36.46 -14.10
N ALA A 163 0.10 -36.03 -13.70
CA ALA A 163 -0.32 -36.06 -12.30
C ALA A 163 -0.58 -37.47 -11.75
N ASP A 164 -0.91 -38.43 -12.60
CA ASP A 164 -1.22 -39.81 -12.20
C ASP A 164 0.05 -40.59 -11.86
N SER A 165 1.10 -40.40 -12.65
CA SER A 165 2.39 -41.08 -12.50
C SER A 165 3.42 -40.25 -11.75
N GLY A 166 3.21 -38.94 -11.63
CA GLY A 166 4.16 -37.99 -11.03
C GLY A 166 5.42 -37.78 -11.88
N ARG A 167 5.34 -38.01 -13.19
CA ARG A 167 6.46 -37.97 -14.14
C ARG A 167 6.38 -36.77 -15.07
N PHE A 168 7.50 -36.43 -15.70
CA PHE A 168 7.59 -35.39 -16.70
C PHE A 168 7.80 -35.98 -18.10
N GLU A 169 7.02 -35.51 -19.05
CA GLU A 169 7.17 -35.81 -20.47
C GLU A 169 7.88 -34.64 -21.15
N PHE A 170 9.05 -34.90 -21.76
CA PHE A 170 9.84 -33.89 -22.44
C PHE A 170 9.44 -33.72 -23.91
N TYR A 171 9.24 -32.48 -24.33
CA TYR A 171 8.95 -32.09 -25.71
C TYR A 171 10.12 -31.28 -26.28
N SER A 172 10.84 -31.88 -27.22
CA SER A 172 11.88 -31.17 -27.98
C SER A 172 11.23 -30.29 -29.05
N LEU A 173 11.46 -28.98 -28.98
CA LEU A 173 11.03 -28.04 -30.00
C LEU A 173 12.01 -28.10 -31.17
N ASP A 174 11.73 -28.96 -32.16
CA ASP A 174 12.51 -29.00 -33.41
C ASP A 174 12.21 -27.76 -34.25
N THR A 175 12.90 -26.67 -33.93
CA THR A 175 12.80 -25.39 -34.66
C THR A 175 13.65 -25.38 -35.93
N GLY A 176 14.39 -26.46 -36.23
CA GLY A 176 15.41 -26.49 -37.28
C GLY A 176 16.58 -25.51 -37.07
N LEU A 177 16.64 -24.87 -35.89
CA LEU A 177 17.57 -23.78 -35.54
C LEU A 177 18.42 -24.13 -34.32
N GLU A 178 18.65 -25.41 -34.03
CA GLU A 178 19.56 -25.82 -32.95
C GLU A 178 20.93 -25.14 -33.11
N VAL A 179 21.18 -24.09 -32.34
CA VAL A 179 22.48 -23.40 -32.34
C VAL A 179 23.42 -24.18 -31.44
N GLY A 180 24.24 -25.04 -32.05
CA GLY A 180 25.30 -25.76 -31.34
C GLY A 180 24.83 -26.96 -30.51
N GLY A 181 23.71 -27.60 -30.88
CA GLY A 181 23.20 -28.80 -30.23
C GLY A 181 22.63 -28.59 -28.82
N ARG A 182 22.25 -27.34 -28.50
CA ARG A 182 21.53 -27.00 -27.26
C ARG A 182 20.04 -26.91 -27.56
N HIS A 183 19.22 -27.46 -26.68
CA HIS A 183 17.77 -27.32 -26.73
C HIS A 183 17.36 -25.85 -26.63
N VAL A 184 16.20 -25.53 -27.21
CA VAL A 184 15.67 -24.17 -27.25
C VAL A 184 14.98 -23.86 -25.92
N ALA A 185 15.45 -22.81 -25.24
CA ALA A 185 14.83 -22.32 -24.01
C ALA A 185 13.41 -21.81 -24.26
N VAL A 186 12.48 -22.19 -23.38
CA VAL A 186 11.09 -21.74 -23.38
C VAL A 186 10.93 -20.67 -22.31
N HIS A 187 10.54 -19.45 -22.71
CA HIS A 187 10.46 -18.30 -21.82
C HIS A 187 9.04 -17.90 -21.44
N THR A 188 8.06 -18.24 -22.27
CA THR A 188 6.65 -17.98 -21.97
C THR A 188 5.76 -18.94 -22.73
N MET A 189 4.60 -19.28 -22.18
CA MET A 189 3.58 -20.13 -22.79
C MET A 189 2.22 -19.46 -22.63
N PHE A 190 1.37 -19.59 -23.63
CA PHE A 190 0.02 -19.06 -23.61
C PHE A 190 -0.92 -19.95 -24.41
N GLN A 191 -2.09 -20.26 -23.87
CA GLN A 191 -3.15 -20.94 -24.60
C GLN A 191 -4.22 -19.92 -24.98
N ASP A 192 -4.49 -19.80 -26.28
CA ASP A 192 -5.52 -18.87 -26.77
C ASP A 192 -6.94 -19.41 -26.60
N SER A 193 -7.92 -18.54 -26.83
CA SER A 193 -9.35 -18.84 -26.78
C SER A 193 -9.77 -19.99 -27.70
N SER A 194 -9.00 -20.24 -28.76
CA SER A 194 -9.18 -21.33 -29.72
C SER A 194 -8.43 -22.61 -29.34
N GLN A 195 -7.92 -22.70 -28.10
CA GLN A 195 -7.20 -23.85 -27.55
C GLN A 195 -5.84 -24.14 -28.20
N ARG A 196 -5.30 -23.19 -28.98
CA ARG A 196 -3.96 -23.32 -29.56
C ARG A 196 -2.93 -22.89 -28.54
N MET A 197 -1.86 -23.65 -28.44
CA MET A 197 -0.76 -23.34 -27.55
C MET A 197 0.33 -22.58 -28.30
N TRP A 198 0.72 -21.45 -27.72
CA TRP A 198 1.76 -20.56 -28.20
C TRP A 198 2.92 -20.59 -27.21
N ILE A 199 4.12 -20.75 -27.73
CA ILE A 199 5.34 -20.98 -26.97
C ILE A 199 6.36 -19.93 -27.41
N GLY A 200 6.71 -19.03 -26.50
CA GLY A 200 7.74 -18.04 -26.70
C GLY A 200 9.10 -18.61 -26.34
N THR A 201 10.03 -18.56 -27.28
CA THR A 201 11.36 -19.15 -27.14
C THR A 201 12.48 -18.13 -27.28
N SER A 202 13.73 -18.58 -27.07
CA SER A 202 14.93 -17.78 -27.36
C SER A 202 15.15 -17.51 -28.86
N THR A 203 14.45 -18.23 -29.75
CA THR A 203 14.61 -18.14 -31.21
C THR A 203 13.41 -17.53 -31.93
N GLY A 204 12.25 -17.43 -31.28
CA GLY A 204 11.05 -16.86 -31.86
C GLY A 204 9.77 -17.33 -31.17
N LEU A 205 8.68 -17.36 -31.93
CA LEU A 205 7.40 -17.87 -31.49
C LEU A 205 7.17 -19.24 -32.13
N VAL A 206 6.73 -20.21 -31.34
CA VAL A 206 6.34 -21.54 -31.80
C VAL A 206 4.87 -21.76 -31.48
N GLN A 207 4.12 -22.29 -32.43
CA GLN A 207 2.74 -22.72 -32.23
C GLN A 207 2.69 -24.25 -32.20
N LEU A 208 2.06 -24.82 -31.18
CA LEU A 208 1.71 -26.23 -31.13
C LEU A 208 0.27 -26.39 -31.66
N THR A 209 0.14 -27.14 -32.74
CA THR A 209 -1.15 -27.44 -33.38
C THR A 209 -1.84 -28.64 -32.71
N GLY A 210 -3.16 -28.78 -32.90
CA GLY A 210 -3.93 -29.89 -32.32
C GLY A 210 -3.50 -31.28 -32.81
N ASP A 211 -2.80 -31.35 -33.94
CA ASP A 211 -2.25 -32.60 -34.49
C ASP A 211 -0.86 -32.94 -33.92
N GLY A 212 -0.33 -32.09 -33.02
CA GLY A 212 0.98 -32.25 -32.40
C GLY A 212 2.16 -31.68 -33.20
N GLU A 213 1.90 -30.97 -34.31
CA GLU A 213 2.95 -30.33 -35.10
C GLU A 213 3.34 -28.95 -34.55
N PHE A 214 4.62 -28.60 -34.66
CA PHE A 214 5.16 -27.30 -34.30
C PHE A 214 5.36 -26.40 -35.52
N ILE A 215 4.78 -25.19 -35.49
CA ILE A 215 4.98 -24.16 -36.51
C ILE A 215 5.84 -23.05 -35.91
N SER A 216 6.99 -22.76 -36.53
CA SER A 216 7.95 -21.76 -36.03
C SER A 216 7.87 -20.44 -36.80
N TYR A 217 7.78 -19.34 -36.07
CA TYR A 217 7.82 -17.96 -36.56
C TYR A 217 9.08 -17.29 -36.03
N THR A 218 10.02 -17.01 -36.92
CA THR A 218 11.36 -16.53 -36.56
C THR A 218 11.69 -15.22 -37.25
N HIS A 219 12.50 -14.38 -36.61
CA HIS A 219 12.90 -13.11 -37.18
C HIS A 219 13.72 -13.30 -38.48
N GLN A 220 13.29 -12.66 -39.57
CA GLN A 220 14.05 -12.61 -40.82
C GLN A 220 14.60 -11.19 -41.06
N PRO A 221 15.93 -10.99 -41.05
CA PRO A 221 16.52 -9.69 -41.33
C PRO A 221 16.07 -9.15 -42.68
N GLY A 222 15.53 -7.92 -42.69
CA GLY A 222 15.05 -7.25 -43.90
C GLY A 222 13.60 -7.56 -44.29
N ASN A 223 12.91 -8.47 -43.60
CA ASN A 223 11.48 -8.69 -43.77
C ASN A 223 10.69 -8.10 -42.58
N PRO A 224 10.00 -6.96 -42.74
CA PRO A 224 9.23 -6.33 -41.67
C PRO A 224 7.99 -7.13 -41.25
N GLU A 225 7.51 -8.05 -42.08
CA GLU A 225 6.31 -8.86 -41.83
C GLU A 225 6.59 -10.10 -40.97
N THR A 226 7.84 -10.33 -40.55
CA THR A 226 8.18 -11.41 -39.60
C THR A 226 8.18 -10.92 -38.17
N ILE A 227 8.28 -11.82 -37.18
CA ILE A 227 8.40 -11.42 -35.78
C ILE A 227 9.64 -10.53 -35.52
N GLY A 228 9.51 -9.63 -34.55
CA GLY A 228 10.59 -8.79 -34.05
C GLY A 228 11.79 -9.59 -33.54
N ARG A 229 12.94 -8.92 -33.46
CA ARG A 229 14.20 -9.54 -33.02
C ARG A 229 14.19 -9.87 -31.52
N GLY A 230 14.92 -10.92 -31.16
CA GLY A 230 15.17 -11.29 -29.76
C GLY A 230 14.24 -12.39 -29.28
N SER A 231 14.40 -12.78 -28.02
CA SER A 231 13.56 -13.82 -27.43
C SER A 231 12.13 -13.34 -27.29
N VAL A 232 11.16 -14.25 -27.41
CA VAL A 232 9.77 -13.95 -27.07
C VAL A 232 9.60 -14.06 -25.56
N ARG A 233 9.05 -13.00 -24.95
CA ARG A 233 8.99 -12.83 -23.49
C ARG A 233 7.58 -12.66 -22.96
N ALA A 234 6.64 -12.28 -23.82
CA ALA A 234 5.22 -12.19 -23.47
C ALA A 234 4.37 -12.60 -24.67
N ILE A 235 3.29 -13.32 -24.40
CA ILE A 235 2.24 -13.65 -25.37
C ILE A 235 0.92 -13.34 -24.69
N PHE A 236 0.06 -12.60 -25.37
CA PHE A 236 -1.22 -12.15 -24.81
C PHE A 236 -2.29 -12.07 -25.90
N GLU A 237 -3.47 -12.61 -25.63
CA GLU A 237 -4.65 -12.43 -26.48
C GLU A 237 -5.54 -11.34 -25.87
N ASP A 238 -5.85 -10.31 -26.66
CA ASP A 238 -6.76 -9.26 -26.21
C ASP A 238 -8.23 -9.66 -26.33
N SER A 239 -9.11 -8.83 -25.76
CA SER A 239 -10.57 -9.01 -25.79
C SER A 239 -11.19 -9.08 -27.20
N GLN A 240 -10.43 -8.72 -28.24
CA GLN A 240 -10.84 -8.80 -29.64
C GLN A 240 -10.32 -10.07 -30.34
N GLY A 241 -9.62 -10.96 -29.61
CA GLY A 241 -9.03 -12.18 -30.15
C GLY A 241 -7.74 -11.94 -30.94
N ARG A 242 -7.10 -10.77 -30.79
CA ARG A 242 -5.82 -10.48 -31.44
C ARG A 242 -4.68 -10.94 -30.55
N LEU A 243 -3.68 -11.57 -31.17
CA LEU A 243 -2.51 -12.09 -30.48
C LEU A 243 -1.36 -11.07 -30.52
N TRP A 244 -0.92 -10.67 -29.33
CA TRP A 244 0.15 -9.70 -29.09
C TRP A 244 1.38 -10.40 -28.51
N ILE A 245 2.54 -10.09 -29.07
CA ILE A 245 3.80 -10.75 -28.75
C ILE A 245 4.85 -9.71 -28.37
N GLY A 246 5.34 -9.83 -27.15
CA GLY A 246 6.44 -9.03 -26.61
C GLY A 246 7.78 -9.71 -26.88
N THR A 247 8.72 -8.97 -27.46
CA THR A 247 10.08 -9.45 -27.74
C THR A 247 11.13 -8.64 -26.97
N GLU A 248 12.36 -9.16 -26.86
CA GLU A 248 13.45 -8.46 -26.16
C GLU A 248 13.99 -7.24 -26.92
N LEU A 249 13.94 -7.24 -28.25
CA LEU A 249 14.61 -6.21 -29.07
C LEU A 249 13.73 -5.66 -30.19
N GLY A 250 12.63 -6.33 -30.53
CA GLY A 250 11.72 -5.97 -31.61
C GLY A 250 10.40 -5.35 -31.15
N GLY A 251 10.29 -4.95 -29.89
CA GLY A 251 9.11 -4.28 -29.36
C GLY A 251 7.88 -5.18 -29.27
N LEU A 252 6.72 -4.57 -29.48
CA LEU A 252 5.41 -5.21 -29.46
C LEU A 252 5.02 -5.63 -30.89
N ASN A 253 4.56 -6.87 -31.05
CA ASN A 253 4.24 -7.45 -32.35
C ASN A 253 2.79 -7.92 -32.34
N LEU A 254 2.00 -7.50 -33.33
CA LEU A 254 0.64 -7.99 -33.55
C LEU A 254 0.68 -9.08 -34.61
N PHE A 255 0.24 -10.28 -34.27
CA PHE A 255 0.20 -11.42 -35.19
C PHE A 255 -1.10 -11.47 -35.97
N ASP A 256 -1.00 -11.62 -37.29
CA ASP A 256 -2.13 -11.89 -38.17
C ASP A 256 -2.19 -13.40 -38.47
N PRO A 257 -3.16 -14.15 -37.89
CA PRO A 257 -3.27 -15.59 -38.09
C PRO A 257 -3.66 -15.98 -39.53
N SER A 258 -4.20 -15.05 -40.32
CA SER A 258 -4.64 -15.35 -41.70
C SER A 258 -3.47 -15.41 -42.68
N SER A 259 -2.46 -14.58 -42.47
CA SER A 259 -1.27 -14.49 -43.31
C SER A 259 -0.01 -15.07 -42.65
N GLY A 260 -0.03 -15.28 -41.33
CA GLY A 260 1.15 -15.64 -40.55
C GLY A 260 2.16 -14.49 -40.42
N SER A 261 1.74 -13.26 -40.72
CA SER A 261 2.59 -12.06 -40.68
C SER A 261 2.46 -11.28 -39.37
N PHE A 262 3.34 -10.30 -39.18
CA PHE A 262 3.41 -9.47 -37.99
C PHE A 262 3.44 -7.98 -38.33
N ILE A 263 2.72 -7.19 -37.54
CA ILE A 263 2.87 -5.73 -37.48
C ILE A 263 3.70 -5.39 -36.25
N ARG A 264 4.77 -4.61 -36.41
CA ARG A 264 5.69 -4.27 -35.32
C ARG A 264 5.49 -2.84 -34.84
N TYR A 265 5.47 -2.68 -33.52
CA TYR A 265 5.46 -1.39 -32.82
C TYR A 265 6.75 -1.29 -32.00
N GLU A 266 7.64 -0.40 -32.43
CA GLU A 266 8.97 -0.21 -31.86
C GLU A 266 9.09 1.16 -31.19
N SER A 267 9.99 1.26 -30.21
CA SER A 267 10.35 2.48 -29.54
C SER A 267 11.19 3.36 -30.45
N VAL A 268 10.73 4.60 -30.63
CA VAL A 268 11.46 5.63 -31.38
C VAL A 268 11.82 6.74 -30.41
N ALA A 269 13.13 6.93 -30.17
CA ALA A 269 13.61 7.86 -29.15
C ALA A 269 13.14 9.32 -29.36
N ALA A 270 12.90 9.72 -30.62
CA ALA A 270 12.43 11.05 -30.97
C ALA A 270 10.91 11.21 -30.92
N ASP A 271 10.16 10.12 -30.81
CA ASP A 271 8.70 10.10 -30.86
C ASP A 271 8.13 9.64 -29.51
N PRO A 272 7.55 10.55 -28.70
CA PRO A 272 7.00 10.20 -27.40
C PRO A 272 5.76 9.30 -27.47
N ASP A 273 5.10 9.21 -28.63
CA ASP A 273 3.84 8.47 -28.83
C ASP A 273 4.11 7.00 -29.21
N THR A 274 5.38 6.57 -29.21
CA THR A 274 5.78 5.16 -29.36
C THR A 274 6.07 4.52 -27.99
N ILE A 275 6.11 3.18 -27.95
CA ILE A 275 6.43 2.43 -26.73
C ILE A 275 7.75 2.89 -26.08
N SER A 276 7.85 2.77 -24.76
CA SER A 276 8.96 3.35 -24.00
C SER A 276 10.31 2.64 -24.19
N ASP A 277 10.28 1.35 -24.51
CA ASP A 277 11.46 0.52 -24.73
C ASP A 277 11.07 -0.74 -25.53
N ASN A 278 11.99 -1.28 -26.34
CA ASN A 278 11.74 -2.43 -27.21
C ASN A 278 11.74 -3.78 -26.50
N TYR A 279 12.19 -3.83 -25.25
CA TYR A 279 12.18 -5.05 -24.46
C TYR A 279 10.87 -5.15 -23.68
N ILE A 280 9.88 -5.78 -24.30
CA ILE A 280 8.57 -6.03 -23.68
C ILE A 280 8.66 -7.30 -22.83
N ARG A 281 8.39 -7.18 -21.52
CA ARG A 281 8.47 -8.26 -20.53
C ARG A 281 7.13 -8.92 -20.24
N ASN A 282 6.05 -8.15 -20.26
CA ASN A 282 4.71 -8.63 -19.92
C ASN A 282 3.66 -7.70 -20.53
N ILE A 283 2.48 -8.24 -20.80
CA ILE A 283 1.36 -7.55 -21.47
C ILE A 283 0.07 -7.93 -20.73
N ILE A 284 -0.74 -6.93 -20.37
CA ILE A 284 -2.12 -7.12 -19.92
C ILE A 284 -3.03 -6.12 -20.65
N GLU A 285 -4.33 -6.37 -20.65
CA GLU A 285 -5.33 -5.43 -21.17
C GLU A 285 -6.13 -4.81 -20.02
N ASP A 286 -6.39 -3.51 -20.11
CA ASP A 286 -7.29 -2.83 -19.18
C ASP A 286 -8.76 -2.89 -19.60
N ARG A 287 -9.66 -2.51 -18.69
CA ARG A 287 -11.11 -2.50 -18.96
C ARG A 287 -11.54 -1.56 -20.09
N SER A 288 -10.66 -0.66 -20.53
CA SER A 288 -10.90 0.24 -21.67
C SER A 288 -10.35 -0.31 -22.99
N GLY A 289 -9.73 -1.49 -22.97
CA GLY A 289 -9.11 -2.12 -24.14
C GLY A 289 -7.71 -1.60 -24.47
N ASN A 290 -7.06 -0.85 -23.56
CA ASN A 290 -5.67 -0.47 -23.76
C ASN A 290 -4.75 -1.57 -23.23
N LEU A 291 -3.62 -1.76 -23.91
CA LEU A 291 -2.60 -2.71 -23.49
C LEU A 291 -1.61 -2.02 -22.55
N TRP A 292 -1.40 -2.60 -21.39
CA TRP A 292 -0.34 -2.19 -20.48
C TRP A 292 0.87 -3.07 -20.74
N LEU A 293 1.99 -2.41 -21.03
CA LEU A 293 3.24 -3.05 -21.42
C LEU A 293 4.27 -2.81 -20.32
N ALA A 294 4.78 -3.90 -19.74
CA ALA A 294 5.95 -3.86 -18.89
C ALA A 294 7.19 -3.83 -19.77
N THR A 295 8.04 -2.82 -19.61
CA THR A 295 9.28 -2.74 -20.36
C THR A 295 10.50 -2.84 -19.46
N PHE A 296 11.60 -3.40 -19.99
CA PHE A 296 12.78 -3.71 -19.18
C PHE A 296 13.55 -2.45 -18.75
N ASN A 297 13.53 -1.35 -19.53
CA ASN A 297 14.24 -0.11 -19.19
C ASN A 297 13.38 1.17 -19.35
N GLY A 298 12.11 1.04 -19.72
CA GLY A 298 11.25 2.19 -20.07
C GLY A 298 10.06 2.38 -19.13
N GLY A 299 9.93 1.62 -18.04
CA GLY A 299 8.77 1.67 -17.15
C GLY A 299 7.55 0.96 -17.74
N VAL A 300 6.38 1.57 -17.58
CA VAL A 300 5.12 1.07 -18.15
C VAL A 300 4.72 1.94 -19.35
N SER A 301 4.30 1.29 -20.43
CA SER A 301 3.62 1.94 -21.56
C SER A 301 2.16 1.51 -21.62
N ILE A 302 1.23 2.46 -21.78
CA ILE A 302 -0.17 2.19 -22.10
C ILE A 302 -0.33 2.37 -23.60
N PHE A 303 -0.53 1.29 -24.33
CA PHE A 303 -0.66 1.25 -25.77
C PHE A 303 -2.13 1.14 -26.18
N ASN A 304 -2.57 2.04 -27.05
CA ASN A 304 -3.91 2.01 -27.64
C ASN A 304 -3.87 1.20 -28.93
N PRO A 305 -4.45 0.00 -28.97
CA PRO A 305 -4.35 -0.87 -30.13
C PRO A 305 -5.27 -0.47 -31.30
N ALA A 306 -6.11 0.57 -31.15
CA ALA A 306 -6.90 1.13 -32.23
C ALA A 306 -6.14 2.25 -32.98
N THR A 307 -5.31 3.03 -32.29
CA THR A 307 -4.53 4.11 -32.89
C THR A 307 -3.07 3.72 -33.19
N GLY A 308 -2.54 2.75 -32.46
CA GLY A 308 -1.12 2.38 -32.53
C GLY A 308 -0.20 3.31 -31.72
N GLU A 309 -0.77 4.18 -30.89
CA GLU A 309 -0.04 5.14 -30.06
C GLU A 309 0.14 4.61 -28.64
N ALA A 310 1.23 5.01 -27.98
CA ALA A 310 1.55 4.64 -26.61
C ALA A 310 1.76 5.87 -25.71
N GLU A 311 1.12 5.88 -24.56
CA GLU A 311 1.45 6.76 -23.45
C GLU A 311 2.53 6.13 -22.56
N ARG A 312 3.57 6.88 -22.20
CA ARG A 312 4.64 6.41 -21.31
C ARG A 312 4.40 6.90 -19.88
N LEU A 313 4.18 5.98 -18.94
CA LEU A 313 4.05 6.30 -17.52
C LEU A 313 5.43 6.54 -16.91
N ARG A 314 5.72 7.78 -16.51
CA ARG A 314 7.05 8.21 -16.03
C ARG A 314 7.31 7.95 -14.54
N HIS A 315 6.35 7.39 -13.80
CA HIS A 315 6.34 7.33 -12.34
C HIS A 315 6.37 5.91 -11.76
N THR A 316 7.04 4.96 -12.41
CA THR A 316 7.32 3.69 -11.73
C THR A 316 8.57 3.84 -10.85
N ALA A 317 8.53 3.28 -9.63
CA ALA A 317 9.66 3.34 -8.68
C ALA A 317 10.98 2.80 -9.24
N SER A 318 10.88 1.94 -10.26
CA SER A 318 11.98 1.51 -11.12
C SER A 318 11.48 1.48 -12.56
N LEU A 319 12.35 1.85 -13.51
CA LEU A 319 12.08 1.70 -14.94
C LEU A 319 12.16 0.25 -15.43
N ARG A 320 12.61 -0.68 -14.57
CA ARG A 320 12.64 -2.10 -14.85
C ARG A 320 11.38 -2.76 -14.33
N VAL A 321 10.41 -2.94 -15.23
CA VAL A 321 9.12 -3.57 -14.95
C VAL A 321 9.17 -5.01 -15.45
N ARG A 322 8.73 -5.94 -14.62
CA ARG A 322 8.87 -7.39 -14.86
C ARG A 322 7.54 -8.10 -15.03
N ALA A 323 6.56 -7.74 -14.21
CA ALA A 323 5.26 -8.38 -14.16
C ALA A 323 4.15 -7.34 -14.07
N LEU A 324 3.02 -7.67 -14.69
CA LEU A 324 1.78 -6.92 -14.57
C LEU A 324 0.66 -7.91 -14.22
N LEU A 325 -0.29 -7.46 -13.41
CA LEU A 325 -1.50 -8.21 -13.12
C LEU A 325 -2.67 -7.25 -13.03
N MET A 326 -3.73 -7.53 -13.79
CA MET A 326 -5.06 -6.99 -13.48
C MET A 326 -5.77 -7.99 -12.56
N ASP A 327 -5.99 -7.60 -11.30
CA ASP A 327 -6.70 -8.47 -10.37
C ASP A 327 -8.20 -8.55 -10.70
N GLN A 328 -8.89 -9.51 -10.09
CA GLN A 328 -10.34 -9.71 -10.26
C GLN A 328 -11.19 -8.49 -9.86
N GLN A 329 -10.66 -7.56 -9.05
CA GLN A 329 -11.36 -6.31 -8.72
C GLN A 329 -11.11 -5.21 -9.76
N GLY A 330 -10.17 -5.42 -10.68
CA GLY A 330 -9.77 -4.49 -11.73
C GLY A 330 -8.64 -3.55 -11.31
N SER A 331 -7.97 -3.80 -10.20
CA SER A 331 -6.78 -3.06 -9.83
C SER A 331 -5.58 -3.58 -10.62
N ILE A 332 -4.68 -2.67 -11.00
CA ILE A 332 -3.48 -3.01 -11.76
C ILE A 332 -2.28 -3.01 -10.82
N TRP A 333 -1.64 -4.17 -10.73
CA TRP A 333 -0.42 -4.40 -9.98
C TRP A 333 0.78 -4.44 -10.93
N VAL A 334 1.88 -3.82 -10.50
CA VAL A 334 3.10 -3.65 -11.29
C VAL A 334 4.29 -4.08 -10.46
N GLY A 335 4.91 -5.18 -10.88
CA GLY A 335 6.12 -5.75 -10.29
C GLY A 335 7.36 -5.16 -10.93
N THR A 336 8.28 -4.63 -10.12
CA THR A 336 9.49 -3.96 -10.59
C THR A 336 10.72 -4.43 -9.81
N ASP A 337 11.92 -3.97 -10.20
CA ASP A 337 13.12 -4.08 -9.35
C ASP A 337 13.06 -3.20 -8.09
N GLY A 338 12.07 -2.30 -8.01
CA GLY A 338 11.88 -1.35 -6.92
C GLY A 338 10.75 -1.72 -5.96
N GLY A 339 10.15 -2.89 -6.07
CA GLY A 339 9.03 -3.35 -5.25
C GLY A 339 7.76 -3.58 -6.05
N LEU A 340 6.70 -3.86 -5.32
CA LEU A 340 5.34 -4.03 -5.85
C LEU A 340 4.63 -2.68 -5.84
N ASN A 341 3.94 -2.35 -6.93
CA ASN A 341 3.30 -1.05 -7.11
C ASN A 341 1.83 -1.27 -7.50
N LEU A 342 0.92 -0.55 -6.85
CA LEU A 342 -0.51 -0.58 -7.13
C LEU A 342 -0.90 0.72 -7.84
N TRP A 343 -1.47 0.61 -9.02
CA TRP A 343 -1.91 1.77 -9.80
C TRP A 343 -3.13 2.44 -9.20
N ASN A 344 -3.04 3.75 -8.97
CA ASN A 344 -4.17 4.59 -8.60
C ASN A 344 -4.64 5.42 -9.82
N PRO A 345 -5.81 5.10 -10.41
CA PRO A 345 -6.29 5.82 -11.60
C PRO A 345 -6.71 7.26 -11.31
N ALA A 346 -7.06 7.61 -10.06
CA ALA A 346 -7.49 8.96 -9.70
C ALA A 346 -6.31 9.93 -9.62
N THR A 347 -5.19 9.49 -9.05
CA THR A 347 -3.96 10.29 -8.95
C THR A 347 -3.02 10.11 -10.14
N ARG A 348 -3.23 9.07 -10.95
CA ARG A 348 -2.31 8.61 -12.00
C ARG A 348 -0.90 8.33 -11.47
N ASP A 349 -0.83 7.76 -10.28
CA ASP A 349 0.41 7.44 -9.58
C ASP A 349 0.34 6.04 -8.96
N PHE A 350 1.46 5.58 -8.41
CA PHE A 350 1.58 4.26 -7.82
C PHE A 350 1.72 4.32 -6.29
N GLU A 351 0.90 3.52 -5.60
CA GLU A 351 1.16 3.16 -4.20
C GLU A 351 2.19 2.04 -4.17
N ARG A 352 3.28 2.23 -3.40
CA ARG A 352 4.45 1.34 -3.44
C ARG A 352 4.58 0.53 -2.15
N TYR A 353 4.79 -0.77 -2.31
CA TYR A 353 5.12 -1.71 -1.26
C TYR A 353 6.58 -2.18 -1.41
N THR A 354 7.41 -1.88 -0.42
CA THR A 354 8.84 -2.25 -0.36
C THR A 354 9.16 -3.05 0.88
N VAL A 355 10.28 -3.75 0.86
CA VAL A 355 10.79 -4.45 2.04
C VAL A 355 11.04 -3.45 3.18
N ASP A 356 10.50 -3.76 4.35
CA ASP A 356 10.85 -3.14 5.63
C ASP A 356 11.49 -4.22 6.52
N PRO A 357 12.80 -4.12 6.83
CA PRO A 357 13.48 -5.09 7.67
C PRO A 357 12.93 -5.21 9.11
N THR A 358 12.12 -4.24 9.54
CA THR A 358 11.50 -4.22 10.87
C THR A 358 10.07 -4.76 10.87
N ASP A 359 9.46 -4.93 9.69
CA ASP A 359 8.13 -5.49 9.52
C ASP A 359 8.19 -6.82 8.75
N ILE A 360 7.92 -7.90 9.47
CA ILE A 360 7.85 -9.26 8.90
C ILE A 360 6.71 -9.43 7.89
N HIS A 361 5.74 -8.50 7.87
CA HIS A 361 4.59 -8.51 6.97
C HIS A 361 4.75 -7.61 5.74
N SER A 362 5.88 -6.91 5.59
CA SER A 362 6.21 -6.25 4.32
C SER A 362 6.57 -7.30 3.25
N ILE A 363 6.74 -6.88 1.99
CA ILE A 363 7.17 -7.79 0.91
C ILE A 363 8.56 -8.41 1.20
N SER A 364 8.80 -9.64 0.73
CA SER A 364 10.01 -10.41 0.99
C SER A 364 11.28 -9.86 0.30
N ASP A 365 11.14 -9.26 -0.88
CA ASP A 365 12.20 -8.57 -1.61
C ASP A 365 11.60 -7.47 -2.49
N ASN A 366 12.41 -6.48 -2.89
CA ASN A 366 11.99 -5.44 -3.81
C ASN A 366 12.01 -5.91 -5.27
N THR A 367 12.77 -6.95 -5.61
CA THR A 367 12.83 -7.47 -6.98
C THR A 367 11.66 -8.42 -7.21
N VAL A 368 10.59 -7.92 -7.81
CA VAL A 368 9.37 -8.69 -8.10
C VAL A 368 9.46 -9.29 -9.50
N PHE A 369 9.50 -10.61 -9.61
CA PHE A 369 9.55 -11.30 -10.90
C PHE A 369 8.18 -11.63 -11.46
N GLU A 370 7.24 -12.03 -10.60
CA GLU A 370 5.94 -12.57 -11.00
C GLU A 370 4.84 -12.11 -10.04
N ILE A 371 3.63 -11.88 -10.57
CA ILE A 371 2.44 -11.57 -9.78
C ILE A 371 1.29 -12.41 -10.29
N PHE A 372 0.81 -13.32 -9.46
CA PHE A 372 -0.24 -14.26 -9.82
C PHE A 372 -1.42 -14.15 -8.85
N GLN A 373 -2.65 -14.24 -9.34
CA GLN A 373 -3.83 -14.33 -8.48
C GLN A 373 -4.47 -15.70 -8.62
N ASP A 374 -4.62 -16.40 -7.49
CA ASP A 374 -5.28 -17.70 -7.47
C ASP A 374 -6.81 -17.61 -7.52
N GLN A 375 -7.48 -18.74 -7.69
CA GLN A 375 -8.95 -18.83 -7.72
C GLN A 375 -9.61 -18.40 -6.39
N GLY A 376 -8.89 -18.51 -5.27
CA GLY A 376 -9.31 -18.05 -3.95
C GLY A 376 -9.24 -16.53 -3.78
N GLY A 377 -8.56 -15.82 -4.68
CA GLY A 377 -8.35 -14.39 -4.65
C GLY A 377 -7.07 -13.96 -3.91
N VAL A 378 -6.20 -14.91 -3.54
CA VAL A 378 -4.88 -14.59 -2.97
C VAL A 378 -3.97 -14.12 -4.09
N ILE A 379 -3.29 -13.00 -3.85
CA ILE A 379 -2.23 -12.49 -4.71
C ILE A 379 -0.91 -13.06 -4.20
N TRP A 380 -0.23 -13.77 -5.09
CA TRP A 380 1.07 -14.38 -4.91
C TRP A 380 2.11 -13.54 -5.65
N VAL A 381 3.11 -13.07 -4.93
CA VAL A 381 4.17 -12.21 -5.44
C VAL A 381 5.48 -13.00 -5.38
N GLY A 382 5.94 -13.46 -6.54
CA GLY A 382 7.22 -14.12 -6.70
C GLY A 382 8.33 -13.08 -6.72
N THR A 383 9.29 -13.19 -5.79
CA THR A 383 10.38 -12.23 -5.63
C THR A 383 11.74 -12.89 -5.80
N PHE A 384 12.82 -12.10 -5.80
CA PHE A 384 14.18 -12.63 -5.75
C PHE A 384 14.50 -13.37 -4.45
N ASN A 385 13.76 -13.14 -3.37
CA ASN A 385 13.98 -13.78 -2.08
C ASN A 385 12.69 -14.36 -1.48
N GLY A 386 12.09 -15.29 -2.21
CA GLY A 386 10.91 -16.05 -1.80
C GLY A 386 9.62 -15.46 -2.36
N ILE A 387 8.53 -15.81 -1.71
CA ILE A 387 7.17 -15.48 -2.09
C ILE A 387 6.56 -14.61 -1.00
N SER A 388 5.86 -13.55 -1.40
CA SER A 388 4.93 -12.84 -0.53
C SER A 388 3.51 -13.09 -1.00
N LYS A 389 2.63 -13.54 -0.12
CA LYS A 389 1.22 -13.77 -0.44
C LYS A 389 0.32 -12.90 0.43
N TRP A 390 -0.73 -12.35 -0.17
CA TRP A 390 -1.74 -11.57 0.54
C TRP A 390 -3.12 -11.91 -0.01
N ASN A 391 -4.08 -12.10 0.88
CA ASN A 391 -5.46 -12.36 0.47
C ASN A 391 -6.20 -11.04 0.26
N ALA A 392 -6.43 -10.69 -1.01
CA ALA A 392 -7.09 -9.46 -1.41
C ALA A 392 -8.57 -9.38 -1.02
N ARG A 393 -9.17 -10.49 -0.59
CA ARG A 393 -10.58 -10.58 -0.18
C ARG A 393 -10.79 -10.51 1.33
N THR A 394 -9.74 -10.68 2.12
CA THR A 394 -9.85 -10.63 3.58
C THR A 394 -9.46 -9.27 4.10
N GLU A 395 -10.35 -8.64 4.86
CA GLU A 395 -9.98 -7.48 5.66
C GLU A 395 -8.95 -7.89 6.70
N THR A 396 -7.83 -7.19 6.73
CA THR A 396 -6.80 -7.34 7.75
C THR A 396 -7.04 -6.30 8.85
N PHE A 397 -6.85 -6.70 10.11
CA PHE A 397 -6.90 -5.76 11.22
C PHE A 397 -5.57 -4.99 11.28
N PRO A 398 -5.58 -3.65 11.25
CA PRO A 398 -4.34 -2.87 11.37
C PRO A 398 -3.68 -3.10 12.73
N HIS A 399 -2.35 -3.31 12.71
CA HIS A 399 -1.54 -3.47 13.91
C HIS A 399 -0.68 -2.22 14.14
N PHE A 400 -1.05 -1.41 15.14
CA PHE A 400 -0.22 -0.29 15.58
C PHE A 400 0.79 -0.77 16.62
N LYS A 401 2.09 -0.50 16.39
CA LYS A 401 3.19 -0.82 17.30
C LYS A 401 4.07 0.41 17.51
N GLN A 402 4.82 0.43 18.61
CA GLN A 402 5.92 1.36 18.81
C GLN A 402 6.96 1.14 17.70
N SER A 403 7.24 2.18 16.90
CA SER A 403 8.35 2.17 15.94
C SER A 403 9.28 3.35 16.19
N ALA A 404 10.59 3.06 16.11
CA ALA A 404 11.65 4.01 16.40
C ALA A 404 11.90 5.04 15.28
N ARG A 405 11.14 4.99 14.17
CA ARG A 405 11.43 5.80 12.97
C ARG A 405 10.25 6.53 12.34
N SER A 406 9.00 6.16 12.61
CA SER A 406 7.82 6.89 12.08
C SER A 406 7.19 7.77 13.15
N GLY A 407 6.90 9.02 12.81
CA GLY A 407 6.19 9.97 13.69
C GLY A 407 4.70 9.69 13.87
N GLN A 408 4.29 8.42 13.77
CA GLN A 408 2.89 7.97 13.79
C GLN A 408 2.62 6.88 14.85
N ASN A 409 3.46 6.73 15.88
CA ASN A 409 3.42 5.51 16.71
C ASN A 409 3.01 5.74 18.15
N LEU A 410 2.46 4.65 18.71
CA LEU A 410 2.30 4.40 20.13
C LEU A 410 3.63 4.57 20.87
N THR A 411 3.58 5.19 22.06
CA THR A 411 4.72 5.30 22.97
C THR A 411 5.12 3.96 23.56
N SER A 412 4.22 2.97 23.63
CA SER A 412 4.52 1.61 24.12
C SER A 412 3.67 0.56 23.42
N ASN A 413 4.19 -0.68 23.38
CA ASN A 413 3.44 -1.86 22.97
C ASN A 413 2.62 -2.49 24.12
N SER A 414 2.84 -2.04 25.36
CA SER A 414 2.16 -2.58 26.54
C SER A 414 0.90 -1.78 26.88
N ILE A 415 -0.15 -2.00 26.11
CA ILE A 415 -1.42 -1.26 26.23
C ILE A 415 -2.28 -1.82 27.36
N THR A 416 -2.83 -0.94 28.20
CA THR A 416 -3.57 -1.30 29.42
C THR A 416 -5.04 -0.94 29.38
N SER A 417 -5.41 0.18 28.76
CA SER A 417 -6.80 0.68 28.77
C SER A 417 -7.09 1.61 27.59
N PHE A 418 -8.37 1.75 27.27
CA PHE A 418 -8.88 2.66 26.25
C PHE A 418 -9.97 3.56 26.84
N ALA A 419 -10.12 4.77 26.31
CA ALA A 419 -11.27 5.63 26.55
C ALA A 419 -11.58 6.45 25.29
N GLU A 420 -12.84 6.48 24.88
CA GLU A 420 -13.29 7.16 23.66
C GLU A 420 -14.02 8.46 24.03
N THR A 421 -13.69 9.56 23.36
CA THR A 421 -14.39 10.84 23.51
C THR A 421 -15.65 10.87 22.66
N ARG A 422 -16.56 11.83 22.89
CA ARG A 422 -17.79 11.96 22.09
C ARG A 422 -17.52 12.29 20.62
N GLU A 423 -16.37 12.91 20.34
CA GLU A 423 -15.89 13.25 19.00
C GLU A 423 -15.25 12.06 18.28
N GLY A 424 -15.09 10.91 18.95
CA GLY A 424 -14.50 9.68 18.41
C GLY A 424 -12.99 9.57 18.59
N ASP A 425 -12.33 10.55 19.22
CA ASP A 425 -10.90 10.41 19.56
C ASP A 425 -10.72 9.32 20.61
N VAL A 426 -9.63 8.54 20.48
CA VAL A 426 -9.36 7.41 21.38
C VAL A 426 -8.10 7.69 22.19
N TRP A 427 -8.26 7.77 23.51
CA TRP A 427 -7.16 7.76 24.46
C TRP A 427 -6.77 6.32 24.79
N ILE A 428 -5.46 6.08 24.82
CA ILE A 428 -4.88 4.76 24.95
C ILE A 428 -3.84 4.82 26.07
N GLY A 429 -4.09 4.09 27.16
CA GLY A 429 -3.20 3.98 28.30
C GLY A 429 -2.18 2.86 28.10
N SER A 430 -0.97 3.07 28.59
CA SER A 430 0.11 2.09 28.54
C SER A 430 0.98 2.15 29.79
N PHE A 431 1.95 1.24 29.91
CA PHE A 431 2.96 1.31 30.96
C PHE A 431 4.04 2.39 30.74
N GLU A 432 3.97 3.15 29.64
CA GLU A 432 4.86 4.29 29.35
C GLU A 432 4.03 5.54 29.03
N GLY A 433 2.92 5.72 29.75
CA GLY A 433 2.05 6.89 29.66
C GLY A 433 0.86 6.71 28.72
N LEU A 434 0.32 7.85 28.29
CA LEU A 434 -0.82 7.99 27.41
C LEU A 434 -0.40 8.10 25.96
N ASN A 435 -1.32 7.69 25.10
CA ASN A 435 -1.34 7.94 23.68
C ASN A 435 -2.73 8.47 23.30
N ARG A 436 -2.82 9.25 22.23
CA ARG A 436 -4.09 9.73 21.70
C ARG A 436 -4.14 9.52 20.20
N TRP A 437 -5.14 8.78 19.76
CA TRP A 437 -5.53 8.68 18.36
C TRP A 437 -6.56 9.77 18.05
N ASN A 438 -6.27 10.62 17.06
CA ASN A 438 -7.24 11.57 16.57
C ASN A 438 -8.03 10.94 15.42
N ALA A 439 -9.33 10.72 15.61
CA ALA A 439 -10.17 10.04 14.64
C ALA A 439 -10.42 10.87 13.38
N THR A 440 -10.36 12.20 13.50
CA THR A 440 -10.55 13.10 12.35
C THR A 440 -9.32 13.15 11.43
N LEU A 441 -8.12 13.13 12.02
CA LEU A 441 -6.84 13.20 11.31
C LEU A 441 -6.30 11.81 10.93
N GLY A 442 -6.82 10.75 11.54
CA GLY A 442 -6.31 9.38 11.31
C GLY A 442 -4.85 9.21 11.75
N THR A 443 -4.42 9.89 12.80
CA THR A 443 -3.03 9.81 13.28
C THR A 443 -2.95 9.94 14.79
N PHE A 444 -1.84 9.43 15.34
CA PHE A 444 -1.46 9.70 16.72
C PHE A 444 -1.06 11.16 16.90
N VAL A 445 -1.47 11.73 18.02
CA VAL A 445 -1.10 13.08 18.47
C VAL A 445 0.01 12.95 19.50
N ASP A 446 0.99 13.86 19.44
CA ASP A 446 2.06 13.92 20.42
C ASP A 446 1.53 14.23 21.83
N THR A 447 1.73 13.28 22.73
CA THR A 447 1.32 13.32 24.15
C THR A 447 2.53 13.38 25.08
N SER A 448 3.76 13.52 24.55
CA SER A 448 4.99 13.54 25.35
C SER A 448 4.97 14.62 26.44
N GLY A 449 4.51 15.83 26.10
CA GLY A 449 4.36 16.93 27.05
C GLY A 449 3.34 16.63 28.16
N LEU A 450 2.24 15.94 27.84
CA LEU A 450 1.24 15.52 28.82
C LEU A 450 1.77 14.40 29.71
N ASN A 451 2.50 13.43 29.15
CA ASN A 451 3.07 12.31 29.91
C ASN A 451 4.04 12.79 30.99
N VAL A 452 4.84 13.83 30.72
CA VAL A 452 5.71 14.45 31.73
C VAL A 452 4.93 15.05 32.91
N LEU A 453 3.67 15.42 32.71
CA LEU A 453 2.82 16.01 33.75
C LEU A 453 2.04 14.98 34.55
N LEU A 454 2.00 13.71 34.12
CA LEU A 454 1.32 12.65 34.87
C LEU A 454 2.03 12.42 36.20
N SER A 455 1.23 12.07 37.21
CA SER A 455 1.76 11.70 38.53
C SER A 455 2.59 10.41 38.52
N ASP A 456 2.39 9.57 37.50
CA ASP A 456 2.99 8.25 37.30
C ASP A 456 2.72 7.81 35.84
N ASP A 457 3.73 7.27 35.17
CA ASP A 457 3.67 6.86 33.76
C ASP A 457 2.98 5.50 33.58
N LEU A 458 2.84 4.72 34.66
CA LEU A 458 2.16 3.43 34.64
C LEU A 458 0.64 3.63 34.66
N VAL A 459 0.07 3.93 33.48
CA VAL A 459 -1.37 4.09 33.31
C VAL A 459 -2.06 2.73 33.38
N MET A 460 -3.01 2.59 34.29
CA MET A 460 -3.73 1.33 34.52
C MET A 460 -5.14 1.34 33.97
N SER A 461 -5.83 2.49 34.02
CA SER A 461 -7.21 2.60 33.59
C SER A 461 -7.55 4.00 33.14
N LEU A 462 -8.35 4.08 32.09
CA LEU A 462 -8.90 5.32 31.55
C LEU A 462 -10.43 5.31 31.64
N ALA A 463 -11.02 6.48 31.84
CA ALA A 463 -12.45 6.69 31.64
C ALA A 463 -12.70 8.15 31.22
N ILE A 464 -13.73 8.38 30.41
CA ILE A 464 -14.27 9.72 30.18
C ILE A 464 -15.45 9.92 31.12
N HIS A 465 -15.42 11.00 31.89
CA HIS A 465 -16.53 11.44 32.74
C HIS A 465 -16.65 12.97 32.64
N ASP A 466 -17.83 13.46 32.26
CA ASP A 466 -18.13 14.88 32.06
C ASP A 466 -17.08 15.61 31.19
N ASP A 467 -16.72 15.00 30.05
CA ASP A 467 -15.73 15.47 29.06
C ASP A 467 -14.28 15.59 29.58
N LEU A 468 -14.02 15.14 30.81
CA LEU A 468 -12.68 15.00 31.38
C LEU A 468 -12.19 13.56 31.23
N LEU A 469 -10.90 13.42 30.91
CA LEU A 469 -10.22 12.13 30.93
C LEU A 469 -9.70 11.85 32.35
N TRP A 470 -10.20 10.78 32.94
CA TRP A 470 -9.73 10.25 34.21
C TRP A 470 -8.66 9.20 33.97
N VAL A 471 -7.45 9.44 34.48
CA VAL A 471 -6.27 8.59 34.27
C VAL A 471 -5.86 7.98 35.60
N GLY A 472 -6.26 6.74 35.82
CA GLY A 472 -5.83 5.94 36.97
C GLY A 472 -4.45 5.36 36.74
N THR A 473 -3.55 5.56 37.70
CA THR A 473 -2.14 5.12 37.62
C THR A 473 -1.80 4.11 38.71
N MET A 474 -0.70 3.37 38.52
CA MET A 474 -0.30 2.27 39.39
C MET A 474 0.07 2.71 40.81
N ALA A 475 0.63 3.91 40.97
CA ALA A 475 1.02 4.46 42.27
C ALA A 475 0.78 5.97 42.42
N GLY A 476 0.36 6.67 41.35
CA GLY A 476 0.22 8.13 41.35
C GLY A 476 -1.17 8.67 41.70
N GLY A 477 -2.17 7.80 41.87
CA GLY A 477 -3.57 8.17 42.04
C GLY A 477 -4.28 8.40 40.72
N ILE A 478 -5.19 9.37 40.68
CA ILE A 478 -6.00 9.71 39.51
C ILE A 478 -5.57 11.08 38.98
N ASN A 479 -5.15 11.16 37.73
CA ASN A 479 -4.94 12.43 37.03
C ASN A 479 -6.23 12.79 36.28
N LEU A 480 -6.68 14.02 36.45
CA LEU A 480 -7.78 14.60 35.69
C LEU A 480 -7.17 15.40 34.54
N VAL A 481 -7.50 15.01 33.31
CA VAL A 481 -6.93 15.57 32.09
C VAL A 481 -8.02 16.26 31.29
N GLU A 482 -7.77 17.51 30.91
CA GLU A 482 -8.59 18.29 30.00
C GLU A 482 -7.73 18.69 28.80
N GLY A 483 -8.14 18.28 27.59
CA GLY A 483 -7.34 18.52 26.39
C GLY A 483 -5.96 17.85 26.44
N ASN A 484 -4.91 18.63 26.68
CA ASN A 484 -3.53 18.15 26.79
C ASN A 484 -2.84 18.60 28.09
N GLU A 485 -3.63 18.91 29.12
CA GLU A 485 -3.13 19.38 30.42
C GLU A 485 -3.70 18.53 31.56
N VAL A 486 -2.89 18.31 32.60
CA VAL A 486 -3.35 17.74 33.87
C VAL A 486 -3.89 18.88 34.73
N ILE A 487 -5.20 18.92 34.92
CA ILE A 487 -5.88 19.98 35.68
C ILE A 487 -5.98 19.68 37.18
N GLY A 488 -5.73 18.43 37.58
CA GLY A 488 -5.73 18.04 38.98
C GLY A 488 -5.29 16.58 39.19
N VAL A 489 -4.83 16.28 40.40
CA VAL A 489 -4.48 14.92 40.81
C VAL A 489 -5.18 14.59 42.13
N ILE A 490 -5.98 13.53 42.12
CA ILE A 490 -6.64 13.00 43.31
C ILE A 490 -5.74 11.94 43.93
N ARG A 491 -5.41 12.14 45.21
CA ARG A 491 -4.54 11.24 45.99
C ARG A 491 -5.20 10.74 47.26
N HIS A 492 -4.69 9.63 47.75
CA HIS A 492 -5.02 9.07 49.05
C HIS A 492 -4.46 9.97 50.15
N ASP A 493 -5.34 10.37 51.08
CA ASP A 493 -4.96 11.00 52.33
C ASP A 493 -5.34 10.04 53.48
N PRO A 494 -4.34 9.48 54.21
CA PRO A 494 -4.59 8.64 55.37
C PRO A 494 -5.38 9.32 56.50
N ALA A 495 -5.36 10.66 56.56
CA ALA A 495 -6.08 11.44 57.56
C ALA A 495 -7.52 11.76 57.14
N ASP A 496 -7.85 11.68 55.85
CA ASP A 496 -9.19 11.92 55.32
C ASP A 496 -9.84 10.59 54.88
N PRO A 497 -10.82 10.04 55.65
CA PRO A 497 -11.52 8.83 55.28
C PRO A 497 -12.40 8.99 54.03
N SER A 498 -12.65 10.22 53.58
CA SER A 498 -13.38 10.54 52.36
C SER A 498 -12.47 10.71 51.13
N SER A 499 -11.14 10.64 51.26
CA SER A 499 -10.26 10.54 50.09
C SER A 499 -10.33 9.14 49.46
N ILE A 500 -9.72 8.93 48.30
CA ILE A 500 -9.58 7.59 47.69
C ILE A 500 -8.89 6.60 48.65
N SER A 501 -9.21 5.31 48.61
CA SER A 501 -8.65 4.29 49.51
C SER A 501 -7.16 4.01 49.36
N SER A 502 -6.58 4.28 48.19
CA SER A 502 -5.16 4.09 47.87
C SER A 502 -4.83 4.81 46.56
N ASP A 503 -3.58 5.24 46.38
CA ASP A 503 -3.09 5.80 45.12
C ASP A 503 -2.93 4.74 44.02
N ALA A 504 -2.96 3.45 44.37
CA ALA A 504 -2.77 2.37 43.42
C ALA A 504 -4.06 2.02 42.68
N VAL A 505 -4.44 2.83 41.69
CA VAL A 505 -5.67 2.67 40.93
C VAL A 505 -5.56 1.48 39.98
N SER A 506 -6.51 0.54 40.05
CA SER A 506 -6.54 -0.62 39.17
C SER A 506 -7.60 -0.53 38.07
N LYS A 507 -8.73 0.13 38.33
CA LYS A 507 -9.78 0.34 37.34
C LYS A 507 -10.61 1.57 37.65
N ILE A 508 -11.05 2.29 36.63
CA ILE A 508 -12.05 3.36 36.67
C ILE A 508 -13.19 2.94 35.75
N PHE A 509 -14.42 3.17 36.18
CA PHE A 509 -15.64 2.76 35.49
C PHE A 509 -16.73 3.80 35.72
N VAL A 510 -17.41 4.20 34.64
CA VAL A 510 -18.58 5.08 34.72
C VAL A 510 -19.82 4.23 34.48
N ASP A 511 -20.75 4.25 35.43
CA ASP A 511 -21.97 3.44 35.33
C ASP A 511 -23.07 4.11 34.50
N SER A 512 -24.16 3.38 34.26
CA SER A 512 -25.33 3.88 33.51
C SER A 512 -26.04 5.10 34.13
N LYS A 513 -25.76 5.43 35.39
CA LYS A 513 -26.28 6.60 36.10
C LYS A 513 -25.26 7.76 36.10
N ASN A 514 -24.21 7.66 35.28
CA ASN A 514 -23.09 8.61 35.20
C ASN A 514 -22.31 8.75 36.52
N GLN A 515 -22.27 7.69 37.34
CA GLN A 515 -21.48 7.68 38.56
C GLN A 515 -20.10 7.08 38.30
N VAL A 516 -19.06 7.71 38.85
CA VAL A 516 -17.69 7.22 38.73
C VAL A 516 -17.40 6.25 39.88
N TRP A 517 -17.09 5.02 39.49
CA TRP A 517 -16.59 3.96 40.35
C TRP A 517 -15.13 3.70 40.04
N LEU A 518 -14.34 3.38 41.04
CA LEU A 518 -12.97 2.92 40.81
C LEU A 518 -12.54 1.89 41.84
N THR A 519 -11.60 1.07 41.46
CA THR A 519 -10.97 0.08 42.33
C THR A 519 -9.51 0.39 42.53
N THR A 520 -9.00 0.07 43.71
CA THR A 520 -7.59 0.25 44.05
C THR A 520 -7.00 -1.06 44.55
N TYR A 521 -5.73 -1.31 44.26
CA TYR A 521 -5.00 -2.45 44.80
C TYR A 521 -4.94 -2.35 46.34
N GLY A 522 -5.42 -3.40 47.01
CA GLY A 522 -5.45 -3.47 48.49
C GLY A 522 -6.49 -2.58 49.18
N GLY A 523 -7.02 -1.54 48.51
CA GLY A 523 -7.98 -0.59 49.10
C GLY A 523 -9.46 -0.81 48.77
N GLY A 524 -9.79 -1.75 47.88
CA GLY A 524 -11.19 -2.09 47.56
C GLY A 524 -11.81 -1.18 46.50
N VAL A 525 -13.12 -0.95 46.62
CA VAL A 525 -13.95 -0.19 45.65
C VAL A 525 -14.23 1.20 46.22
N ASN A 526 -14.27 2.22 45.38
CA ASN A 526 -14.57 3.60 45.74
C ASN A 526 -15.65 4.13 44.81
N LEU A 527 -16.66 4.78 45.38
CA LEU A 527 -17.68 5.54 44.66
C LEU A 527 -17.38 7.03 44.80
N TYR A 528 -17.21 7.73 43.68
CA TYR A 528 -17.01 9.17 43.66
C TYR A 528 -18.29 9.90 44.07
N LEU A 529 -18.16 10.85 44.99
CA LEU A 529 -19.27 11.65 45.53
C LEU A 529 -19.25 13.10 45.04
N GLY A 530 -18.25 13.51 44.25
CA GLY A 530 -17.99 14.91 43.88
C GLY A 530 -16.90 15.56 44.74
N ASP A 531 -16.35 16.67 44.26
CA ASP A 531 -15.36 17.51 44.95
C ASP A 531 -14.14 16.75 45.51
N GLY A 532 -13.66 15.73 44.78
CA GLY A 532 -12.52 14.90 45.21
C GLY A 532 -12.82 13.90 46.33
N LYS A 533 -14.10 13.71 46.70
CA LYS A 533 -14.52 12.81 47.80
C LYS A 533 -15.05 11.48 47.29
N PHE A 534 -14.87 10.45 48.11
CA PHE A 534 -15.20 9.07 47.81
C PHE A 534 -15.87 8.37 49.01
N ARG A 535 -16.79 7.47 48.69
CA ARG A 535 -17.25 6.43 49.60
C ARG A 535 -16.47 5.15 49.31
N ARG A 536 -15.75 4.65 50.30
CA ARG A 536 -14.93 3.43 50.20
C ARG A 536 -15.76 2.19 50.51
N PHE A 537 -15.42 1.05 49.92
CA PHE A 537 -16.02 -0.24 50.19
C PHE A 537 -14.93 -1.32 50.26
N PRO A 538 -14.95 -2.20 51.29
CA PRO A 538 -15.87 -2.17 52.43
C PRO A 538 -15.62 -0.96 53.35
N ASP A 539 -16.67 -0.44 53.98
CA ASP A 539 -16.56 0.57 55.03
C ASP A 539 -16.89 -0.03 56.41
N PRO A 540 -16.59 0.64 57.53
CA PRO A 540 -16.89 0.11 58.86
C PRO A 540 -18.38 -0.21 59.12
N ALA A 541 -19.31 0.48 58.45
CA ALA A 541 -20.74 0.22 58.51
C ALA A 541 -21.19 -0.89 57.53
N ASN A 542 -20.35 -1.24 56.56
CA ASN A 542 -20.54 -2.29 55.57
C ASN A 542 -19.26 -3.14 55.39
N PRO A 543 -18.83 -3.88 56.43
CA PRO A 543 -17.55 -4.59 56.43
C PRO A 543 -17.48 -5.74 55.42
N LEU A 544 -18.64 -6.17 54.90
CA LEU A 544 -18.76 -7.21 53.89
C LEU A 544 -18.88 -6.66 52.46
N GLY A 545 -18.84 -5.33 52.27
CA GLY A 545 -18.98 -4.69 50.96
C GLY A 545 -20.31 -5.03 50.26
N ARG A 546 -21.38 -5.27 51.03
CA ARG A 546 -22.68 -5.65 50.47
C ARG A 546 -23.38 -4.41 49.93
N PHE A 547 -23.60 -4.37 48.64
CA PHE A 547 -24.47 -3.38 47.99
C PHE A 547 -25.93 -3.72 48.30
N ARG A 548 -26.43 -3.39 49.50
CA ARG A 548 -27.86 -3.48 49.79
C ARG A 548 -28.52 -2.17 49.32
N ASP A 549 -29.49 -2.32 48.43
CA ASP A 549 -30.27 -1.28 47.74
C ASP A 549 -29.47 -0.34 46.81
N LEU A 550 -28.69 -0.90 45.88
CA LEU A 550 -28.22 -0.22 44.65
C LEU A 550 -29.04 -0.65 43.43
#